data_AF-A0A1D2MX77-F1
#
_entry.id   AF-A0A1D2MX77-F1
#
_cell.length_a   1.000
_cell.length_b   1.000
_cell.length_c   1.000
_cell.angle_alpha   90.00
_cell.angle_beta   90.00
_cell.angle_gamma   90.00
#
_symmetry.space_group_name_H-M   'P 1'
#
loop_
_entity.id
_entity.type
_entity.pdbx_description
1 polymer ?
#
loop_
_entity_poly.entity_id
_entity_poly.type
_entity_poly.pdbx_seq_one_letter_code
_entity_poly.pdbx_strand_id
1 'polypeptide(L)'
;MIDSTGISQSYTFEDTTPDFVVLYGTVAIVLFQTDGTWHFDGFALSYTAEEEIDATLKHYEDHAIIGIENKTTLKFPESGVYQNSELSVLTVMGKNIHIGQYIDWHMDVDVRSVQLEVGSDGQCRDKIHIYQIVTPDLPPEQPKLNHFRRYTPSEGMCQWTDIPGDLIQGYGIVVILATDEQGTTSGLGLDAWQLPQLPKSI
;
A
#
# COMPACT_ATOMS: atom_id res chain seq x y z
N MET A 1 1.87 4.34 -19.46
CA MET A 1 2.84 5.38 -19.02
C MET A 1 2.56 5.58 -17.55
N ILE A 2 3.53 5.35 -16.67
CA ILE A 2 3.36 5.57 -15.23
C ILE A 2 3.26 7.08 -14.99
N ASP A 3 2.19 7.52 -14.34
CA ASP A 3 2.00 8.94 -14.04
C ASP A 3 2.87 9.38 -12.84
N SER A 4 2.79 10.67 -12.48
CA SER A 4 3.52 11.21 -11.31
C SER A 4 3.11 10.56 -9.98
N THR A 5 1.99 9.84 -9.94
CA THR A 5 1.52 9.09 -8.75
C THR A 5 2.06 7.67 -8.72
N GLY A 6 2.70 7.17 -9.78
CA GLY A 6 3.21 5.80 -9.79
C GLY A 6 2.22 4.75 -10.22
N ILE A 7 1.02 5.20 -10.55
CA ILE A 7 -0.06 4.34 -10.96
C ILE A 7 -0.04 4.31 -12.49
N SER A 8 0.18 3.13 -13.05
CA SER A 8 0.22 2.93 -14.50
C SER A 8 -1.19 2.98 -15.09
N GLN A 9 -2.13 2.28 -14.46
CA GLN A 9 -3.50 2.10 -14.90
C GLN A 9 -4.41 1.94 -13.67
N SER A 10 -5.64 2.44 -13.76
CA SER A 10 -6.68 2.28 -12.74
C SER A 10 -8.01 2.00 -13.43
N TYR A 11 -8.76 1.04 -12.89
CA TYR A 11 -10.08 0.64 -13.37
C TYR A 11 -11.03 0.57 -12.20
N THR A 12 -12.31 0.82 -12.46
CA THR A 12 -13.37 0.69 -11.47
C THR A 12 -14.52 -0.10 -12.07
N PHE A 13 -15.03 -1.04 -11.30
CA PHE A 13 -16.09 -1.92 -11.70
C PHE A 13 -17.24 -1.77 -10.71
N GLU A 14 -18.40 -1.32 -11.20
CA GLU A 14 -19.63 -1.24 -10.42
C GLU A 14 -20.63 -2.35 -10.81
N ASP A 15 -20.41 -2.99 -11.97
CA ASP A 15 -21.25 -4.04 -12.51
C ASP A 15 -20.88 -5.44 -12.02
N THR A 16 -21.85 -6.35 -12.01
CA THR A 16 -21.69 -7.75 -11.60
C THR A 16 -20.91 -8.61 -12.61
N THR A 17 -20.55 -8.06 -13.77
CA THR A 17 -19.74 -8.71 -14.81
C THR A 17 -18.65 -7.75 -15.30
N PRO A 18 -17.54 -7.60 -14.55
CA PRO A 18 -16.45 -6.71 -14.93
C PRO A 18 -15.77 -7.16 -16.23
N ASP A 19 -15.35 -6.20 -17.06
CA ASP A 19 -14.54 -6.46 -18.25
C ASP A 19 -13.17 -7.02 -17.87
N PHE A 20 -12.61 -7.86 -18.75
CA PHE A 20 -11.23 -8.28 -18.64
C PHE A 20 -10.30 -7.08 -18.87
N VAL A 21 -9.30 -6.91 -18.00
CA VAL A 21 -8.31 -5.83 -18.10
C VAL A 21 -6.90 -6.40 -18.14
N VAL A 22 -6.07 -5.80 -18.99
CA VAL A 22 -4.62 -6.05 -19.02
C VAL A 22 -3.93 -4.91 -18.28
N LEU A 23 -3.14 -5.28 -17.27
CA LEU A 23 -2.34 -4.37 -16.48
C LEU A 23 -0.87 -4.47 -16.90
N TYR A 24 -0.29 -3.33 -17.23
CA TYR A 24 1.13 -3.16 -17.50
C TYR A 24 1.80 -2.61 -16.24
N GLY A 25 2.24 -3.53 -15.38
CA GLY A 25 2.93 -3.22 -14.13
C GLY A 25 3.36 -4.49 -13.38
N THR A 26 4.26 -4.30 -12.40
CA THR A 26 4.83 -5.40 -11.62
C THR A 26 3.99 -5.78 -10.40
N VAL A 27 3.13 -4.86 -9.93
CA VAL A 27 2.24 -5.06 -8.78
C VAL A 27 0.83 -4.60 -9.17
N ALA A 28 -0.17 -5.44 -8.90
CA ALA A 28 -1.58 -5.10 -9.01
C ALA A 28 -2.21 -5.05 -7.61
N ILE A 29 -2.93 -3.98 -7.30
CA ILE A 29 -3.60 -3.80 -6.02
C ILE A 29 -5.10 -3.76 -6.28
N VAL A 30 -5.85 -4.60 -5.57
CA VAL A 30 -7.32 -4.66 -5.64
C VAL A 30 -7.88 -4.12 -4.34
N LEU A 31 -8.65 -3.04 -4.43
CA LEU A 31 -9.37 -2.47 -3.30
C LEU A 31 -10.86 -2.78 -3.44
N PHE A 32 -11.42 -3.48 -2.45
CA PHE A 32 -12.85 -3.73 -2.35
C PHE A 32 -13.47 -2.81 -1.31
N GLN A 33 -14.49 -2.06 -1.70
CA GLN A 33 -15.26 -1.19 -0.82
C GLN A 33 -16.72 -1.61 -0.83
N THR A 34 -17.34 -1.63 0.35
CA THR A 34 -18.78 -1.80 0.53
C THR A 34 -19.32 -0.71 1.45
N ASP A 35 -20.55 -0.29 1.21
CA ASP A 35 -21.30 0.63 2.08
C ASP A 35 -21.99 -0.10 3.25
N GLY A 36 -21.91 -1.45 3.27
CA GLY A 36 -22.49 -2.30 4.30
C GLY A 36 -24.02 -2.40 4.26
N THR A 37 -24.70 -1.80 3.27
CA THR A 37 -26.17 -1.80 3.22
C THR A 37 -26.74 -3.10 2.61
N TRP A 38 -25.99 -3.75 1.72
CA TRP A 38 -26.36 -5.03 1.11
C TRP A 38 -25.24 -6.05 1.26
N HIS A 39 -25.61 -7.30 1.56
CA HIS A 39 -24.66 -8.40 1.69
C HIS A 39 -24.88 -9.36 0.53
N PHE A 40 -23.93 -9.42 -0.39
CA PHE A 40 -23.87 -10.36 -1.51
C PHE A 40 -22.64 -11.25 -1.37
N ASP A 41 -22.48 -12.22 -2.27
CA ASP A 41 -21.43 -13.25 -2.23
C ASP A 41 -20.00 -12.71 -2.43
N GLY A 42 -19.84 -11.40 -2.63
CA GLY A 42 -18.54 -10.75 -2.81
C GLY A 42 -18.08 -10.78 -4.26
N PHE A 43 -16.77 -10.92 -4.46
CA PHE A 43 -16.16 -11.02 -5.79
C PHE A 43 -15.11 -12.13 -5.81
N ALA A 44 -14.91 -12.70 -6.99
CA ALA A 44 -13.80 -13.61 -7.26
C ALA A 44 -13.01 -13.04 -8.44
N LEU A 45 -11.68 -13.06 -8.32
CA LEU A 45 -10.78 -12.59 -9.37
C LEU A 45 -9.89 -13.74 -9.82
N SER A 46 -9.66 -13.81 -11.14
CA SER A 46 -8.64 -14.67 -11.73
C SER A 46 -7.66 -13.78 -12.46
N TYR A 47 -6.38 -14.03 -12.27
CA TYR A 47 -5.31 -13.30 -12.93
C TYR A 47 -4.29 -14.27 -13.51
N THR A 48 -3.58 -13.82 -14.53
CA THR A 48 -2.44 -14.52 -15.13
C THR A 48 -1.39 -13.47 -15.43
N ALA A 49 -0.17 -13.67 -14.91
CA ALA A 49 0.97 -12.85 -15.31
C ALA A 49 1.41 -13.30 -16.71
N GLU A 50 1.51 -12.37 -17.65
CA GLU A 50 1.99 -12.66 -19.00
C GLU A 50 3.48 -13.02 -18.98
N GLU A 51 3.93 -13.83 -19.95
CA GLU A 51 5.26 -14.46 -20.02
C GLU A 51 6.44 -13.47 -20.09
N GLU A 52 6.20 -12.18 -20.33
CA GLU A 52 7.21 -11.10 -20.21
C GLU A 52 7.55 -10.79 -18.74
N ILE A 53 7.66 -11.84 -17.93
CA ILE A 53 8.11 -11.75 -16.54
C ILE A 53 9.58 -11.39 -16.59
N ASP A 54 9.92 -10.26 -15.97
CA ASP A 54 11.28 -9.91 -15.65
C ASP A 54 11.86 -11.02 -14.74
N ALA A 55 12.58 -11.97 -15.34
CA ALA A 55 13.15 -13.13 -14.65
C ALA A 55 14.27 -12.73 -13.66
N THR A 56 14.53 -11.44 -13.51
CA THR A 56 15.46 -10.92 -12.51
C THR A 56 14.94 -11.14 -11.11
N LEU A 57 13.63 -10.95 -10.86
CA LEU A 57 13.01 -11.09 -9.54
C LEU A 57 12.81 -12.55 -9.13
N LYS A 58 13.37 -12.92 -7.97
CA LYS A 58 13.46 -14.30 -7.46
C LYS A 58 12.69 -14.52 -6.16
N HIS A 59 12.47 -13.45 -5.39
CA HIS A 59 11.85 -13.50 -4.08
C HIS A 59 10.64 -12.58 -4.02
N TYR A 60 9.58 -13.06 -3.37
CA TYR A 60 8.33 -12.32 -3.26
C TYR A 60 7.72 -12.59 -1.88
N GLU A 61 7.38 -11.52 -1.16
CA GLU A 61 6.60 -11.56 0.07
C GLU A 61 5.38 -10.64 -0.09
N ASP A 62 4.18 -11.18 0.07
CA ASP A 62 2.95 -10.40 0.11
C ASP A 62 2.31 -10.55 1.50
N HIS A 63 2.31 -9.46 2.26
CA HIS A 63 1.83 -9.44 3.63
C HIS A 63 0.70 -8.42 3.77
N ALA A 64 -0.44 -8.86 4.32
CA ALA A 64 -1.56 -7.99 4.64
C ALA A 64 -1.89 -8.01 6.13
N ILE A 65 -1.82 -6.86 6.78
CA ILE A 65 -2.21 -6.65 8.18
C ILE A 65 -3.50 -5.81 8.17
N ILE A 66 -4.62 -6.49 8.40
CA ILE A 66 -5.94 -5.87 8.36
C ILE A 66 -6.49 -5.73 9.77
N GLY A 67 -6.92 -4.52 10.09
CA GLY A 67 -7.65 -4.20 11.30
C GLY A 67 -6.75 -3.81 12.48
N ILE A 68 -5.74 -2.98 12.23
CA ILE A 68 -4.95 -2.38 13.32
C ILE A 68 -5.83 -1.48 14.18
N GLU A 69 -5.90 -1.78 15.47
CA GLU A 69 -6.56 -0.94 16.48
C GLU A 69 -5.51 -0.29 17.39
N ASN A 70 -4.64 -1.09 18.01
CA ASN A 70 -3.60 -0.62 18.92
C ASN A 70 -2.29 -0.27 18.19
N LYS A 71 -1.45 0.55 18.85
CA LYS A 71 -0.11 0.86 18.34
C LYS A 71 0.74 -0.39 18.21
N THR A 72 1.09 -0.69 16.97
CA THR A 72 1.81 -1.90 16.57
C THR A 72 3.05 -1.49 15.79
N THR A 73 4.21 -1.98 16.24
CA THR A 73 5.48 -1.82 15.54
C THR A 73 5.64 -2.95 14.54
N LEU A 74 5.87 -2.59 13.29
CA LEU A 74 5.99 -3.48 12.15
C LEU A 74 7.38 -3.32 11.52
N LYS A 75 7.87 -4.43 10.97
CA LYS A 75 9.10 -4.48 10.17
C LYS A 75 8.77 -5.10 8.83
N PHE A 76 9.45 -4.64 7.80
CA PHE A 76 9.23 -5.11 6.44
C PHE A 76 10.57 -5.17 5.69
N PRO A 77 10.96 -6.35 5.18
CA PRO A 77 10.23 -7.62 5.23
C PRO A 77 10.12 -8.20 6.65
N GLU A 78 9.17 -9.10 6.88
CA GLU A 78 8.91 -9.67 8.22
C GLU A 78 10.12 -10.45 8.76
N SER A 79 10.88 -11.06 7.84
CA SER A 79 12.15 -11.75 8.12
C SER A 79 13.22 -10.84 8.75
N GLY A 80 13.07 -9.52 8.60
CA GLY A 80 13.95 -8.49 9.14
C GLY A 80 15.13 -8.11 8.24
N VAL A 81 15.41 -8.85 7.17
CA VAL A 81 16.39 -8.51 6.13
C VAL A 81 15.84 -8.98 4.78
N TYR A 82 15.80 -8.08 3.79
CA TYR A 82 15.34 -8.45 2.45
C TYR A 82 16.39 -9.25 1.67
N GLN A 83 15.94 -9.89 0.60
CA GLN A 83 16.74 -10.70 -0.29
C GLN A 83 17.08 -9.95 -1.57
N ASN A 84 18.12 -10.39 -2.25
CA ASN A 84 18.47 -9.88 -3.56
C ASN A 84 17.38 -10.26 -4.56
N SER A 85 17.05 -9.36 -5.47
CA SER A 85 16.03 -9.54 -6.49
C SER A 85 14.65 -9.85 -5.89
N GLU A 86 14.29 -9.11 -4.85
CA GLU A 86 13.04 -9.22 -4.12
C GLU A 86 12.04 -8.16 -4.61
N LEU A 87 10.80 -8.59 -4.82
CA LEU A 87 9.65 -7.71 -4.95
C LEU A 87 8.61 -8.11 -3.90
N SER A 88 8.49 -7.27 -2.88
CA SER A 88 7.60 -7.55 -1.75
C SER A 88 6.60 -6.42 -1.55
N VAL A 89 5.43 -6.76 -1.03
CA VAL A 89 4.35 -5.84 -0.74
C VAL A 89 3.90 -6.03 0.71
N LEU A 90 3.77 -4.92 1.44
CA LEU A 90 3.11 -4.87 2.74
C LEU A 90 1.90 -3.95 2.64
N THR A 91 0.72 -4.48 2.92
CA THR A 91 -0.51 -3.71 3.10
C THR A 91 -0.85 -3.65 4.57
N VAL A 92 -1.09 -2.44 5.09
CA VAL A 92 -1.56 -2.23 6.45
C VAL A 92 -2.85 -1.44 6.40
N MET A 93 -3.92 -1.93 7.01
CA MET A 93 -5.22 -1.26 7.05
C MET A 93 -5.77 -1.20 8.47
N GLY A 94 -6.41 -0.07 8.80
CA GLY A 94 -7.20 0.06 10.01
C GLY A 94 -8.53 -0.69 9.90
N LYS A 95 -9.33 -0.65 10.97
CA LYS A 95 -10.64 -1.31 11.04
C LYS A 95 -11.74 -0.28 11.24
N ASN A 96 -12.76 -0.32 10.38
CA ASN A 96 -14.01 0.31 10.75
C ASN A 96 -14.74 -0.55 11.80
N ILE A 97 -14.57 -0.25 13.07
CA ILE A 97 -15.26 -0.93 14.17
C ILE A 97 -16.75 -0.56 14.27
N HIS A 98 -17.19 0.48 13.56
CA HIS A 98 -18.57 0.96 13.54
C HIS A 98 -19.18 0.76 12.14
N ILE A 99 -19.26 -0.51 11.71
CA ILE A 99 -19.89 -0.91 10.44
C ILE A 99 -21.32 -0.33 10.38
N GLY A 100 -21.63 0.38 9.28
CA GLY A 100 -22.92 1.05 9.08
C GLY A 100 -23.05 2.45 9.69
N GLN A 101 -22.00 2.97 10.35
CA GLN A 101 -21.94 4.36 10.81
C GLN A 101 -20.86 5.12 10.02
N TYR A 102 -21.24 6.25 9.41
CA TYR A 102 -20.31 7.18 8.76
C TYR A 102 -19.56 8.01 9.82
N ILE A 103 -18.66 7.37 10.56
CA ILE A 103 -17.76 8.08 11.47
C ILE A 103 -16.43 8.28 10.75
N ASP A 104 -15.90 9.50 10.79
CA ASP A 104 -14.60 9.85 10.21
C ASP A 104 -13.49 9.11 10.96
N TRP A 105 -13.08 7.94 10.48
CA TRP A 105 -11.96 7.18 11.04
C TRP A 105 -10.74 7.17 10.14
N HIS A 106 -9.58 7.08 10.77
CA HIS A 106 -8.29 6.96 10.11
C HIS A 106 -7.35 6.17 11.01
N MET A 107 -6.38 5.53 10.37
CA MET A 107 -5.17 4.97 10.93
C MET A 107 -4.03 5.97 10.73
N ASP A 108 -3.21 6.13 11.75
CA ASP A 108 -1.94 6.86 11.66
C ASP A 108 -0.80 5.85 11.44
N VAL A 109 0.15 6.23 10.60
CA VAL A 109 1.42 5.53 10.44
C VAL A 109 2.59 6.47 10.62
N ASP A 110 3.56 6.02 11.40
CA ASP A 110 4.81 6.70 11.68
C ASP A 110 5.97 5.81 11.25
N VAL A 111 6.63 6.17 10.16
CA VAL A 111 7.77 5.42 9.68
C VAL A 111 8.97 5.73 10.59
N ARG A 112 9.60 4.69 11.13
CA ARG A 112 10.67 4.78 12.13
C ARG A 112 12.05 4.70 11.52
N SER A 113 12.18 3.92 10.45
CA SER A 113 13.46 3.69 9.79
C SER A 113 13.25 3.21 8.37
N VAL A 114 14.07 3.70 7.46
CA VAL A 114 14.25 3.15 6.11
C VAL A 114 15.75 2.94 5.94
N GLN A 115 16.15 1.69 5.71
CA GLN A 115 17.54 1.30 5.53
C GLN A 115 17.59 0.32 4.37
N LEU A 116 17.80 0.83 3.15
CA LEU A 116 18.04 0.05 1.94
C LEU A 116 19.44 0.34 1.37
N GLU A 117 19.89 -0.45 0.39
CA GLU A 117 21.19 -0.25 -0.26
C GLU A 117 21.23 1.08 -1.05
N VAL A 118 22.31 1.83 -0.80
CA VAL A 118 22.69 3.00 -1.58
C VAL A 118 23.95 2.67 -2.35
N GLY A 119 23.94 2.93 -3.65
CA GLY A 119 25.09 2.77 -4.52
C GLY A 119 26.25 3.70 -4.13
N SER A 120 27.45 3.36 -4.61
CA SER A 120 28.64 4.21 -4.40
C SER A 120 28.54 5.61 -5.02
N ASP A 121 27.59 5.80 -5.94
CA ASP A 121 27.23 7.06 -6.57
C ASP A 121 26.20 7.88 -5.76
N GLY A 122 25.78 7.36 -4.60
CA GLY A 122 24.78 7.98 -3.74
C GLY A 122 23.32 7.77 -4.20
N GLN A 123 23.09 6.97 -5.25
CA GLN A 123 21.74 6.67 -5.73
C GLN A 123 21.14 5.45 -5.02
N CYS A 124 19.83 5.44 -4.84
CA CYS A 124 19.12 4.26 -4.32
C CYS A 124 19.20 3.11 -5.32
N ARG A 125 19.86 2.01 -4.93
CA ARG A 125 19.85 0.75 -5.67
C ARG A 125 18.57 0.00 -5.39
N ASP A 126 18.29 -0.16 -4.11
CA ASP A 126 17.06 -0.76 -3.61
C ASP A 126 16.08 0.34 -3.23
N LYS A 127 14.78 0.06 -3.44
CA LYS A 127 13.75 1.09 -3.41
C LYS A 127 12.54 0.64 -2.65
N ILE A 128 12.05 1.52 -1.79
CA ILE A 128 10.71 1.45 -1.23
C ILE A 128 9.84 2.54 -1.81
N HIS A 129 8.61 2.16 -2.13
CA HIS A 129 7.51 3.06 -2.40
C HIS A 129 6.43 2.89 -1.34
N ILE A 130 5.99 4.00 -0.75
CA ILE A 130 4.85 4.03 0.17
C ILE A 130 3.69 4.77 -0.51
N TYR A 131 2.52 4.15 -0.47
CA TYR A 131 1.24 4.68 -0.90
C TYR A 131 0.30 4.74 0.29
N GLN A 132 -0.41 5.84 0.43
CA GLN A 132 -1.46 6.07 1.40
C GLN A 132 -2.81 5.65 0.79
N ILE A 133 -3.60 4.88 1.53
CA ILE A 133 -4.98 4.55 1.19
C ILE A 133 -5.90 5.60 1.81
N VAL A 134 -6.58 6.38 0.96
CA VAL A 134 -7.50 7.44 1.35
C VAL A 134 -8.91 7.14 0.83
N THR A 135 -9.91 7.76 1.47
CA THR A 135 -11.23 7.90 0.88
C THR A 135 -11.19 9.20 0.10
N PRO A 136 -11.41 9.18 -1.22
CA PRO A 136 -11.53 10.43 -1.97
C PRO A 136 -12.73 11.23 -1.43
N ASP A 137 -12.59 12.56 -1.41
CA ASP A 137 -13.61 13.53 -1.02
C ASP A 137 -14.74 13.59 -2.06
N LEU A 138 -15.38 12.46 -2.33
CA LEU A 138 -16.50 12.34 -3.26
C LEU A 138 -17.77 11.92 -2.50
N PRO A 139 -18.96 12.39 -2.96
CA PRO A 139 -20.23 11.97 -2.40
C PRO A 139 -20.36 10.44 -2.38
N PRO A 140 -21.06 9.86 -1.38
CA PRO A 140 -21.19 8.40 -1.23
C PRO A 140 -21.85 7.69 -2.42
N GLU A 141 -22.50 8.44 -3.33
CA GLU A 141 -23.21 7.92 -4.50
C GLU A 141 -22.33 7.76 -5.75
N GLN A 142 -21.03 8.11 -5.68
CA GLN A 142 -20.11 7.99 -6.82
C GLN A 142 -19.02 6.94 -6.55
N PRO A 143 -18.57 6.22 -7.60
CA PRO A 143 -17.39 5.37 -7.49
C PRO A 143 -16.23 6.22 -7.02
N LYS A 144 -15.70 5.85 -5.87
CA LYS A 144 -14.58 6.55 -5.28
C LYS A 144 -13.33 6.20 -6.10
N LEU A 145 -12.90 7.16 -6.93
CA LEU A 145 -11.66 7.04 -7.72
C LEU A 145 -10.49 7.61 -6.92
N ASN A 146 -9.27 7.16 -7.22
CA ASN A 146 -8.03 7.68 -6.63
C ASN A 146 -7.89 7.44 -5.11
N HIS A 147 -8.17 6.21 -4.68
CA HIS A 147 -7.95 5.78 -3.30
C HIS A 147 -6.49 5.71 -2.88
N PHE A 148 -5.56 5.75 -3.83
CA PHE A 148 -4.14 5.65 -3.55
C PHE A 148 -3.48 7.00 -3.82
N ARG A 149 -2.76 7.49 -2.82
CA ARG A 149 -1.90 8.66 -2.94
C ARG A 149 -0.47 8.24 -2.67
N ARG A 150 0.44 8.54 -3.59
CA ARG A 150 1.88 8.30 -3.37
C ARG A 150 2.40 9.20 -2.24
N TYR A 151 3.11 8.59 -1.29
CA TYR A 151 3.73 9.27 -0.15
C TYR A 151 5.25 9.45 -0.32
N THR A 152 5.88 8.61 -1.14
CA THR A 152 7.32 8.64 -1.47
C THR A 152 7.59 9.40 -2.77
N PRO A 153 8.84 9.81 -3.06
CA PRO A 153 9.22 10.30 -4.38
C PRO A 153 8.95 9.28 -5.50
N SER A 154 8.90 9.76 -6.75
CA SER A 154 8.54 8.94 -7.91
C SER A 154 9.53 7.81 -8.20
N GLU A 155 10.78 8.08 -7.88
CA GLU A 155 11.96 7.25 -8.04
C GLU A 155 12.14 6.24 -6.90
N GLY A 156 11.32 6.35 -5.84
CA GLY A 156 11.43 5.56 -4.61
C GLY A 156 12.38 6.19 -3.61
N MET A 157 12.58 5.53 -2.48
CA MET A 157 13.53 5.94 -1.45
C MET A 157 14.30 4.75 -0.90
N CYS A 158 15.49 5.01 -0.37
CA CYS A 158 16.36 4.03 0.28
C CYS A 158 16.77 4.46 1.69
N GLN A 159 16.53 5.73 2.06
CA GLN A 159 16.86 6.28 3.37
C GLN A 159 15.72 7.13 3.93
N TRP A 160 15.71 7.26 5.26
CA TRP A 160 14.63 7.94 5.98
C TRP A 160 14.54 9.45 5.71
N THR A 161 15.64 10.07 5.32
CA THR A 161 15.72 11.53 5.07
C THR A 161 14.87 12.01 3.89
N ASP A 162 14.34 11.08 3.11
CA ASP A 162 13.64 11.37 1.86
C ASP A 162 12.13 11.58 2.06
N ILE A 163 11.61 11.44 3.29
CA ILE A 163 10.18 11.59 3.63
C ILE A 163 9.95 12.88 4.46
N PRO A 164 8.90 13.68 4.17
CA PRO A 164 8.39 14.65 5.12
C PRO A 164 8.06 13.95 6.46
N GLY A 165 8.65 14.40 7.57
CA GLY A 165 8.53 13.78 8.90
C GLY A 165 7.14 13.83 9.54
N ASP A 166 6.10 13.95 8.73
CA ASP A 166 4.71 13.98 9.13
C ASP A 166 4.14 12.56 9.26
N LEU A 167 3.07 12.43 10.05
CA LEU A 167 2.30 11.18 10.16
C LEU A 167 1.53 10.92 8.87
N ILE A 168 1.54 9.68 8.40
CA ILE A 168 0.69 9.24 7.29
C ILE A 168 -0.69 8.93 7.86
N GLN A 169 -1.70 9.73 7.52
CA GLN A 169 -3.07 9.54 8.04
C GLN A 169 -4.02 9.05 6.95
N GLY A 170 -4.54 7.84 7.02
CA GLY A 170 -5.45 7.29 6.01
C GLY A 170 -6.19 6.06 6.50
N TYR A 171 -6.90 5.35 5.64
CA TYR A 171 -7.49 4.05 6.01
C TYR A 171 -6.46 2.92 6.05
N GLY A 172 -5.34 3.15 5.39
CA GLY A 172 -4.25 2.19 5.30
C GLY A 172 -3.06 2.75 4.55
N ILE A 173 -2.04 1.91 4.39
CA ILE A 173 -0.90 2.15 3.51
C ILE A 173 -0.60 0.87 2.72
N VAL A 174 0.04 1.05 1.58
CA VAL A 174 0.71 -0.01 0.83
C VAL A 174 2.17 0.37 0.70
N VAL A 175 3.05 -0.56 1.05
CA VAL A 175 4.49 -0.45 0.90
C VAL A 175 4.91 -1.46 -0.15
N ILE A 176 5.72 -1.03 -1.12
CA ILE A 176 6.31 -1.90 -2.14
C ILE A 176 7.83 -1.78 -2.00
N LEU A 177 8.50 -2.90 -1.80
CA LEU A 177 9.96 -3.02 -1.81
C LEU A 177 10.38 -3.68 -3.13
N ALA A 178 11.35 -3.10 -3.82
CA ALA A 178 12.00 -3.68 -4.98
C ALA A 178 13.53 -3.58 -4.82
N THR A 179 14.22 -4.71 -4.99
CA THR A 179 15.68 -4.80 -4.76
C THR A 179 16.41 -5.31 -6.00
N ASP A 180 17.68 -4.93 -6.12
CA ASP A 180 18.56 -5.42 -7.18
C ASP A 180 19.23 -6.75 -6.81
N GLU A 181 20.14 -7.25 -7.65
CA GLU A 181 20.80 -8.55 -7.43
C GLU A 181 21.87 -8.55 -6.32
N GLN A 182 22.09 -7.44 -5.61
CA GLN A 182 23.19 -7.23 -4.68
C GLN A 182 22.77 -6.55 -3.38
N GLY A 183 23.34 -7.10 -2.30
CA GLY A 183 23.25 -6.56 -0.95
C GLY A 183 21.87 -6.62 -0.31
N THR A 184 21.92 -6.62 1.01
CA THR A 184 20.74 -6.82 1.84
C THR A 184 20.86 -6.00 3.11
N THR A 185 19.75 -5.37 3.51
CA THR A 185 19.69 -4.57 4.73
C THR A 185 18.33 -4.77 5.40
N SER A 186 18.08 -4.01 6.47
CA SER A 186 16.96 -4.27 7.38
C SER A 186 15.58 -3.84 6.87
N GLY A 187 15.52 -3.11 5.75
CA GLY A 187 14.27 -2.71 5.12
C GLY A 187 13.62 -1.50 5.79
N LEU A 188 12.34 -1.63 6.12
CA LEU A 188 11.46 -0.61 6.68
C LEU A 188 11.01 -0.99 8.09
N GLY A 189 11.01 -0.02 8.99
CA GLY A 189 10.37 -0.10 10.29
C GLY A 189 9.31 0.99 10.41
N LEU A 190 8.12 0.66 10.90
CA LEU A 190 7.02 1.61 11.09
C LEU A 190 6.18 1.27 12.31
N ASP A 191 5.52 2.27 12.89
CA ASP A 191 4.43 2.08 13.84
C ASP A 191 3.12 2.44 13.17
N ALA A 192 2.10 1.60 13.33
CA ALA A 192 0.74 1.88 12.88
C ALA A 192 -0.25 1.77 14.04
N TRP A 193 -1.21 2.67 14.12
CA TRP A 193 -2.28 2.65 15.13
C TRP A 193 -3.55 3.34 14.63
N GLN A 194 -4.68 2.99 15.22
CA GLN A 194 -5.93 3.70 15.01
C GLN A 194 -6.28 4.44 16.30
N LEU A 195 -6.45 5.77 16.22
CA LEU A 195 -6.87 6.53 17.40
C LEU A 195 -8.31 6.12 17.79
N PRO A 196 -8.62 5.99 19.09
CA PRO A 196 -9.99 5.79 19.55
C PRO A 196 -10.88 6.91 19.02
N GLN A 197 -11.93 6.55 18.30
CA GLN A 197 -12.94 7.48 17.83
C GLN A 197 -13.69 8.02 19.05
N LEU A 198 -13.34 9.22 19.51
CA LEU A 198 -14.17 9.91 20.50
C LEU A 198 -15.48 10.30 19.79
N PRO A 199 -16.65 9.97 20.35
CA PRO A 199 -17.91 10.45 19.78
C PRO A 199 -17.85 11.98 19.70
N LYS A 200 -18.13 12.54 18.52
CA LYS A 200 -18.27 13.99 18.37
C LYS A 200 -19.32 14.44 19.40
N SER A 201 -18.90 15.25 20.36
CA SER A 201 -19.81 15.88 21.33
C SER A 201 -20.85 16.66 20.53
N ILE A 202 -22.13 16.34 20.74
CA ILE A 202 -23.27 17.08 20.18
C ILE A 202 -23.38 18.44 20.89
#